data_AF-B7KY25-F1
#
_entry.id   AF-B7KY25-F1
#
_cell.length_a   1.000
_cell.length_b   1.000
_cell.length_c   1.000
_cell.angle_alpha   90.00
_cell.angle_beta   90.00
_cell.angle_gamma   90.00
#
_symmetry.space_group_name_H-M   'P 1'
#
loop_
_entity.id
_entity.type
_entity.pdbx_description
1 polymer ?
#
loop_
_entity_poly.entity_id
_entity_poly.type
_entity_poly.pdbx_seq_one_letter_code
_entity_poly.pdbx_strand_id
1 'polypeptide(L)'
;MPGAEGVVNPYLIQGPALISFSGGRTSGYMLKHILDAHGGTLPADVHVTFANTGREMPETLDFVQECSERWGVRIVWLEFDPRAEHKTAIVNHNSASRNGEPLAAIITERKVLPNPTMRFCTIEAKIRRQQKYATKVLGYDAWANVVGLRADEMSRVEKQITRFASGKDGKAKGRPLMPLADAGVSKRDVGAWWSAQPFDLHLPNINGSTPDGNCDLCFLKQAVNIQSTMRRRPETAAWWIEQEAKHAGRGNHSFFRQDRPAYVELLKFAQTQTDLFAAQEESLDCACTD
;
A
#
# COMPACT_ATOMS: atom_id res chain seq x y z
N MET A 1 -38.52 -24.83 9.53
CA MET A 1 -37.92 -23.98 8.49
C MET A 1 -36.94 -23.05 9.18
N PRO A 2 -35.64 -23.37 9.23
CA PRO A 2 -34.65 -22.40 9.68
C PRO A 2 -34.65 -21.24 8.68
N GLY A 3 -34.80 -20.01 9.19
CA GLY A 3 -34.88 -18.81 8.37
C GLY A 3 -33.63 -18.65 7.52
N ALA A 4 -33.81 -18.23 6.27
CA ALA A 4 -32.72 -17.75 5.44
C ALA A 4 -32.10 -16.54 6.15
N GLU A 5 -30.95 -16.73 6.80
CA GLU A 5 -30.06 -15.63 7.14
C GLU A 5 -29.78 -14.91 5.84
N GLY A 6 -30.31 -13.70 5.69
CA GLY A 6 -30.15 -12.90 4.48
C GLY A 6 -28.66 -12.74 4.21
N VAL A 7 -28.21 -13.17 3.03
CA VAL A 7 -26.81 -13.05 2.60
C VAL A 7 -26.43 -11.58 2.71
N VAL A 8 -25.64 -11.23 3.74
CA VAL A 8 -25.15 -9.86 3.93
C VAL A 8 -24.18 -9.60 2.79
N ASN A 9 -24.43 -8.55 2.00
CA ASN A 9 -23.50 -8.14 0.95
C ASN A 9 -22.20 -7.66 1.62
N PRO A 10 -21.06 -8.35 1.43
CA PRO A 10 -19.81 -8.03 2.12
C PRO A 10 -19.28 -6.64 1.76
N TYR A 11 -19.69 -6.10 0.61
CA TYR A 11 -19.30 -4.78 0.13
C TYR A 11 -20.15 -3.63 0.68
N LEU A 12 -21.27 -3.93 1.36
CA LEU A 12 -22.15 -2.91 1.93
C LEU A 12 -21.60 -2.37 3.27
N ILE A 13 -20.50 -1.61 3.18
CA ILE A 13 -19.79 -1.07 4.36
C ILE A 13 -20.59 0.06 5.01
N GLN A 14 -20.88 -0.09 6.29
CA GLN A 14 -21.51 0.95 7.12
C GLN A 14 -20.44 1.80 7.84
N GLY A 15 -20.74 3.08 8.04
CA GLY A 15 -19.86 4.00 8.74
C GLY A 15 -20.04 4.00 10.27
N PRO A 16 -19.13 4.67 11.02
CA PRO A 16 -17.93 5.35 10.52
C PRO A 16 -16.89 4.37 9.97
N ALA A 17 -16.35 4.63 8.77
CA ALA A 17 -15.38 3.74 8.14
C ALA A 17 -14.30 4.47 7.35
N LEU A 18 -13.11 3.86 7.30
CA LEU A 18 -12.03 4.23 6.40
C LEU A 18 -11.73 3.08 5.45
N ILE A 19 -11.86 3.34 4.15
CA ILE A 19 -11.42 2.44 3.09
C ILE A 19 -9.95 2.71 2.80
N SER A 20 -9.10 1.73 3.07
CA SER A 20 -7.66 1.80 2.81
C SER A 20 -7.37 1.44 1.36
N PHE A 21 -7.38 2.44 0.50
CA PHE A 21 -7.04 2.29 -0.91
C PHE A 21 -5.53 2.41 -1.09
N SER A 22 -4.86 1.32 -1.52
CA SER A 22 -3.40 1.30 -1.63
C SER A 22 -2.87 1.80 -2.96
N GLY A 23 -3.76 2.09 -3.92
CA GLY A 23 -3.41 2.40 -5.32
C GLY A 23 -3.06 1.17 -6.14
N GLY A 24 -3.34 -0.04 -5.65
CA GLY A 24 -3.16 -1.29 -6.41
C GLY A 24 -4.48 -1.84 -6.96
N ARG A 25 -4.39 -2.75 -7.96
CA ARG A 25 -5.54 -3.42 -8.59
C ARG A 25 -6.52 -4.05 -7.60
N THR A 26 -6.04 -4.79 -6.60
CA THR A 26 -6.90 -5.41 -5.56
C THR A 26 -7.70 -4.36 -4.78
N SER A 27 -7.04 -3.27 -4.37
CA SER A 27 -7.72 -2.20 -3.63
C SER A 27 -8.70 -1.41 -4.50
N GLY A 28 -8.43 -1.30 -5.80
CA GLY A 28 -9.33 -0.62 -6.75
C GLY A 28 -10.55 -1.47 -7.07
N TYR A 29 -10.35 -2.78 -7.26
CA TYR A 29 -11.42 -3.76 -7.36
C TYR A 29 -12.33 -3.68 -6.12
N MET A 30 -11.76 -3.70 -4.92
CA MET A 30 -12.51 -3.56 -3.68
C MET A 30 -13.31 -2.26 -3.63
N LEU A 31 -12.67 -1.12 -3.91
CA LEU A 31 -13.34 0.19 -3.87
C LEU A 31 -14.52 0.24 -4.83
N LYS A 32 -14.35 -0.24 -6.06
CA LYS A 32 -15.43 -0.23 -7.06
C LYS A 32 -16.62 -1.09 -6.62
N HIS A 33 -16.38 -2.27 -6.05
CA HIS A 33 -17.47 -3.14 -5.57
C HIS A 33 -18.18 -2.55 -4.34
N ILE A 34 -17.47 -1.87 -3.44
CA ILE A 34 -18.08 -1.11 -2.34
C ILE A 34 -18.95 0.02 -2.87
N LEU A 35 -18.47 0.78 -3.87
CA LEU A 35 -19.25 1.84 -4.49
C LEU A 35 -20.53 1.30 -5.14
N ASP A 36 -20.43 0.20 -5.88
CA ASP A 36 -21.57 -0.41 -6.56
C ASP A 36 -22.61 -0.93 -5.56
N ALA A 37 -22.16 -1.50 -4.44
CA ALA A 37 -23.05 -1.92 -3.35
C ALA A 37 -23.83 -0.75 -2.71
N HIS A 38 -23.30 0.47 -2.79
CA HIS A 38 -23.93 1.71 -2.32
C HIS A 38 -24.61 2.52 -3.44
N GLY A 39 -24.81 1.94 -4.63
CA GLY A 39 -25.46 2.64 -5.75
C GLY A 39 -24.62 3.79 -6.32
N GLY A 40 -23.28 3.72 -6.18
CA GLY A 40 -22.32 4.66 -6.74
C GLY A 40 -21.89 5.80 -5.82
N THR A 41 -22.50 5.96 -4.64
CA THR A 41 -22.15 7.04 -3.70
C THR A 41 -21.98 6.48 -2.29
N LEU A 42 -20.83 6.73 -1.64
CA LEU A 42 -20.58 6.28 -0.28
C LEU A 42 -21.38 7.10 0.75
N PRO A 43 -21.76 6.51 1.90
CA PRO A 43 -22.27 7.26 3.03
C PRO A 43 -21.30 8.36 3.49
N ALA A 44 -21.82 9.46 4.03
CA ALA A 44 -21.04 10.64 4.41
C ALA A 44 -19.94 10.36 5.45
N ASP A 45 -20.09 9.29 6.24
CA ASP A 45 -19.17 8.86 7.28
C ASP A 45 -18.22 7.71 6.84
N VAL A 46 -18.26 7.32 5.56
CA VAL A 46 -17.37 6.33 4.94
C VAL A 46 -16.40 7.03 4.00
N HIS A 47 -15.11 7.06 4.36
CA HIS A 47 -14.10 7.83 3.63
C HIS A 47 -13.07 6.92 2.98
N VAL A 48 -12.67 7.23 1.74
CA VAL A 48 -11.56 6.55 1.06
C VAL A 48 -10.28 7.30 1.32
N THR A 49 -9.22 6.58 1.72
CA THR A 49 -7.90 7.17 1.99
C THR A 49 -6.82 6.45 1.20
N PHE A 50 -5.90 7.22 0.64
CA PHE A 50 -4.66 6.75 0.04
C PHE A 50 -3.49 7.35 0.81
N ALA A 51 -2.50 6.54 1.17
CA ALA A 51 -1.34 6.98 1.93
C ALA A 51 -0.11 7.03 1.02
N ASN A 52 0.28 8.23 0.59
CA ASN A 52 1.45 8.42 -0.25
C ASN A 52 2.73 8.36 0.61
N THR A 53 3.63 7.45 0.24
CA THR A 53 4.95 7.32 0.90
C THR A 53 6.00 8.26 0.32
N GLY A 54 5.69 8.91 -0.81
CA GLY A 54 6.61 9.70 -1.62
C GLY A 54 7.54 8.89 -2.50
N ARG A 55 7.45 7.55 -2.46
CA ARG A 55 8.20 6.63 -3.34
C ARG A 55 7.27 5.71 -4.12
N GLU A 56 6.05 6.17 -4.40
CA GLU A 56 5.13 5.43 -5.25
C GLU A 56 5.56 5.53 -6.73
N MET A 57 5.23 4.53 -7.52
CA MET A 57 5.36 4.56 -8.97
C MET A 57 4.44 5.66 -9.53
N PRO A 58 4.87 6.43 -10.54
CA PRO A 58 4.01 7.43 -11.18
C PRO A 58 2.66 6.86 -11.59
N GLU A 59 2.66 5.64 -12.14
CA GLU A 59 1.45 4.93 -12.55
C GLU A 59 0.49 4.66 -11.39
N THR A 60 1.00 4.38 -10.19
CA THR A 60 0.16 4.23 -9.00
C THR A 60 -0.53 5.54 -8.65
N LEU A 61 0.18 6.67 -8.73
CA LEU A 61 -0.39 7.98 -8.43
C LEU A 61 -1.45 8.37 -9.46
N ASP A 62 -1.15 8.17 -10.74
CA ASP A 62 -2.07 8.43 -11.86
C ASP A 62 -3.31 7.54 -11.76
N PHE A 63 -3.14 6.27 -11.44
CA PHE A 63 -4.23 5.33 -11.23
C PHE A 63 -5.13 5.71 -10.05
N VAL A 64 -4.56 6.17 -8.94
CA VAL A 64 -5.36 6.65 -7.80
C VAL A 64 -6.22 7.84 -8.20
N GLN A 65 -5.65 8.78 -8.95
CA GLN A 65 -6.37 9.94 -9.46
C GLN A 65 -7.47 9.52 -10.46
N GLU A 66 -7.15 8.65 -11.40
CA GLU A 66 -8.08 8.17 -12.43
C GLU A 66 -9.26 7.40 -11.81
N CYS A 67 -9.03 6.57 -10.79
CA CYS A 67 -10.10 5.93 -10.01
C CYS A 67 -11.02 6.95 -9.33
N SER A 68 -10.45 8.02 -8.76
CA SER A 68 -11.23 9.09 -8.12
C SER A 68 -12.14 9.79 -9.12
N GLU A 69 -11.59 10.15 -10.29
CA GLU A 69 -12.31 10.87 -11.34
C GLU A 69 -13.39 10.01 -12.01
N ARG A 70 -13.04 8.80 -12.46
CA ARG A 70 -13.95 7.93 -13.21
C ARG A 70 -15.11 7.42 -12.37
N TRP A 71 -14.88 7.21 -11.08
CA TRP A 71 -15.91 6.69 -10.18
C TRP A 71 -16.62 7.78 -9.38
N GLY A 72 -16.25 9.05 -9.57
CA GLY A 72 -16.88 10.18 -8.87
C GLY A 72 -16.73 10.10 -7.34
N VAL A 73 -15.67 9.46 -6.85
CA VAL A 73 -15.43 9.25 -5.41
C VAL A 73 -14.23 10.07 -4.95
N ARG A 74 -14.35 10.78 -3.83
CA ARG A 74 -13.21 11.46 -3.22
C ARG A 74 -12.27 10.46 -2.58
N ILE A 75 -11.03 10.44 -3.04
CA ILE A 75 -9.92 9.73 -2.39
C ILE A 75 -9.08 10.76 -1.65
N VAL A 76 -8.94 10.61 -0.34
CA VAL A 76 -8.16 11.53 0.48
C VAL A 76 -6.70 11.08 0.50
N TRP A 77 -5.80 11.90 -0.04
CA TRP A 77 -4.37 11.60 -0.07
C TRP A 77 -3.72 12.10 1.20
N LEU A 78 -3.09 11.19 1.93
CA LEU A 78 -2.44 11.44 3.21
C LEU A 78 -0.94 11.27 3.07
N GLU A 79 -0.18 12.26 3.55
CA GLU A 79 1.27 12.23 3.58
C GLU A 79 1.81 12.46 4.98
N PHE A 80 3.02 11.95 5.20
CA PHE A 80 3.82 12.41 6.33
C PHE A 80 4.45 13.74 6.03
N ASP A 81 4.15 14.72 6.85
CA ASP A 81 4.89 15.97 6.88
C ASP A 81 5.19 16.29 8.35
N PRO A 82 6.46 16.32 8.79
CA PRO A 82 6.80 16.63 10.18
C PRO A 82 6.37 18.05 10.61
N ARG A 83 6.03 18.94 9.67
CA ARG A 83 5.61 20.33 9.92
C ARG A 83 4.08 20.47 9.98
N ALA A 84 3.34 19.53 9.38
CA ALA A 84 1.89 19.55 9.40
C ALA A 84 1.34 19.20 10.79
N GLU A 85 0.13 19.67 11.07
CA GLU A 85 -0.57 19.28 12.30
C GLU A 85 -0.73 17.75 12.35
N HIS A 86 -0.44 17.18 13.52
CA HIS A 86 -0.41 15.73 13.74
C HIS A 86 0.47 14.93 12.75
N LYS A 87 1.44 15.62 12.13
CA LYS A 87 2.32 15.10 11.09
C LYS A 87 1.59 14.49 9.88
N THR A 88 0.40 15.01 9.57
CA THR A 88 -0.49 14.47 8.53
C THR A 88 -0.89 15.59 7.59
N ALA A 89 -0.29 15.63 6.40
CA ALA A 89 -0.69 16.53 5.34
C ALA A 89 -1.79 15.87 4.47
N ILE A 90 -2.83 16.64 4.14
CA ILE A 90 -3.82 16.26 3.14
C ILE A 90 -3.40 16.91 1.82
N VAL A 91 -3.07 16.08 0.83
CA VAL A 91 -2.56 16.51 -0.47
C VAL A 91 -3.51 16.06 -1.59
N ASN A 92 -3.08 16.23 -2.84
CA ASN A 92 -3.73 15.70 -4.02
C ASN A 92 -2.68 15.27 -5.05
N HIS A 93 -3.09 14.75 -6.21
CA HIS A 93 -2.15 14.30 -7.25
C HIS A 93 -1.11 15.36 -7.66
N ASN A 94 -1.50 16.64 -7.71
CA ASN A 94 -0.63 17.75 -8.10
C ASN A 94 0.34 18.19 -7.00
N SER A 95 -0.03 18.04 -5.73
CA SER A 95 0.78 18.47 -4.58
C SER A 95 1.50 17.33 -3.85
N ALA A 96 1.21 16.08 -4.23
CA ALA A 96 1.79 14.92 -3.60
C ALA A 96 3.31 14.84 -3.83
N SER A 97 4.04 14.50 -2.79
CA SER A 97 5.49 14.27 -2.83
C SER A 97 5.84 13.07 -3.72
N ARG A 98 6.92 13.16 -4.51
CA ARG A 98 7.32 12.12 -5.47
C ARG A 98 8.80 11.71 -5.38
N ASN A 99 9.60 12.46 -4.62
CA ASN A 99 11.06 12.25 -4.52
C ASN A 99 11.46 11.74 -3.12
N GLY A 100 10.56 11.01 -2.46
CA GLY A 100 10.80 10.37 -1.17
C GLY A 100 10.85 11.30 0.02
N GLU A 101 10.37 12.53 -0.09
CA GLU A 101 10.37 13.53 0.98
C GLU A 101 9.70 13.03 2.28
N PRO A 102 8.49 12.41 2.24
CA PRO A 102 7.83 11.85 3.42
C PRO A 102 8.68 10.74 4.05
N LEU A 103 9.21 9.81 3.24
CA LEU A 103 10.01 8.69 3.73
C LEU A 103 11.36 9.15 4.31
N ALA A 104 12.03 10.11 3.67
CA ALA A 104 13.27 10.70 4.15
C ALA A 104 13.08 11.43 5.49
N ALA A 105 11.96 12.15 5.66
CA ALA A 105 11.61 12.78 6.93
C ALA A 105 11.40 11.73 8.03
N ILE A 106 10.69 10.63 7.75
CA ILE A 106 10.53 9.52 8.70
C ILE A 106 11.90 8.93 9.08
N ILE A 107 12.75 8.63 8.09
CA ILE A 107 14.10 8.08 8.32
C ILE A 107 14.92 9.02 9.21
N THR A 108 14.84 10.32 8.96
CA THR A 108 15.54 11.34 9.75
C THR A 108 15.11 11.31 11.22
N GLU A 109 13.80 11.23 11.49
CA GLU A 109 13.29 11.12 12.87
C GLU A 109 13.70 9.81 13.55
N ARG A 110 13.70 8.71 12.79
CA ARG A 110 14.01 7.37 13.30
C ARG A 110 15.51 7.09 13.43
N LYS A 111 16.36 7.88 12.75
CA LYS A 111 17.82 7.79 12.72
C LYS A 111 18.36 6.43 12.22
N VAL A 112 17.52 5.61 11.61
CA VAL A 112 17.87 4.31 11.03
C VAL A 112 17.04 4.11 9.76
N LEU A 113 17.51 3.26 8.86
CA LEU A 113 16.73 2.85 7.69
C LEU A 113 15.65 1.82 8.07
N PRO A 114 14.46 1.88 7.45
CA PRO A 114 13.48 0.81 7.58
C PRO A 114 14.00 -0.45 6.91
N ASN A 115 13.61 -1.60 7.45
CA ASN A 115 14.04 -2.90 6.95
C ASN A 115 12.94 -3.97 7.15
N PRO A 116 13.10 -5.20 6.64
CA PRO A 116 12.08 -6.24 6.73
C PRO A 116 11.58 -6.53 8.16
N THR A 117 12.42 -6.29 9.17
CA THR A 117 12.08 -6.46 10.60
C THR A 117 11.46 -5.20 11.19
N MET A 118 12.03 -4.03 10.89
CA MET A 118 11.61 -2.72 11.41
C MET A 118 10.85 -1.92 10.34
N ARG A 119 9.61 -2.33 10.04
CA ARG A 119 8.75 -1.74 9.01
C ARG A 119 8.08 -0.44 9.46
N PHE A 120 8.83 0.47 10.08
CA PHE A 120 8.27 1.73 10.54
C PHE A 120 7.80 2.63 9.38
N CYS A 121 8.31 2.44 8.16
CA CYS A 121 7.77 3.13 6.99
C CYS A 121 6.27 2.85 6.82
N THR A 122 5.81 1.61 7.00
CA THR A 122 4.37 1.28 6.98
C THR A 122 3.62 1.90 8.16
N ILE A 123 4.18 1.76 9.37
CA ILE A 123 3.53 2.24 10.61
C ILE A 123 3.33 3.75 10.55
N GLU A 124 4.38 4.47 10.22
CA GLU A 124 4.33 5.91 10.11
C GLU A 124 3.51 6.23 8.85
N ALA A 125 4.04 5.97 7.65
CA ALA A 125 3.53 6.56 6.40
C ALA A 125 2.09 6.19 6.08
N LYS A 126 1.62 5.02 6.52
CA LYS A 126 0.29 4.50 6.19
C LYS A 126 -0.60 4.47 7.41
N ILE A 127 -0.28 3.62 8.39
CA ILE A 127 -1.18 3.31 9.50
C ILE A 127 -1.45 4.55 10.36
N ARG A 128 -0.41 5.25 10.83
CA ARG A 128 -0.57 6.42 11.69
C ARG A 128 -1.20 7.60 10.94
N ARG A 129 -0.90 7.77 9.64
CA ARG A 129 -1.52 8.81 8.81
C ARG A 129 -3.03 8.63 8.74
N GLN A 130 -3.50 7.42 8.45
CA GLN A 130 -4.93 7.11 8.44
C GLN A 130 -5.58 7.21 9.83
N GLN A 131 -4.90 6.73 10.89
CA GLN A 131 -5.40 6.85 12.26
C GLN A 131 -5.53 8.30 12.72
N LYS A 132 -4.57 9.16 12.39
CA LYS A 132 -4.64 10.59 12.71
C LYS A 132 -5.72 11.29 11.91
N TYR A 133 -5.89 10.94 10.64
CA TYR A 133 -7.02 11.42 9.85
C TYR A 133 -8.37 11.05 10.50
N ALA A 134 -8.60 9.77 10.83
CA ALA A 134 -9.83 9.34 11.52
C ALA A 134 -10.04 10.07 12.86
N THR A 135 -9.03 10.07 13.72
CA THR A 135 -9.21 10.53 15.12
C THR A 135 -9.12 12.03 15.31
N LYS A 136 -8.39 12.74 14.44
CA LYS A 136 -8.10 14.17 14.61
C LYS A 136 -8.78 15.06 13.59
N VAL A 137 -9.00 14.56 12.37
CA VAL A 137 -9.67 15.33 11.32
C VAL A 137 -11.16 14.99 11.29
N LEU A 138 -11.51 13.70 11.32
CA LEU A 138 -12.91 13.27 11.31
C LEU A 138 -13.54 13.17 12.71
N GLY A 139 -12.74 13.12 13.77
CA GLY A 139 -13.22 13.03 15.14
C GLY A 139 -13.79 11.67 15.54
N TYR A 140 -13.42 10.59 14.83
CA TYR A 140 -13.91 9.25 15.12
C TYR A 140 -13.21 8.61 16.33
N ASP A 141 -14.00 8.14 17.29
CA ASP A 141 -13.50 7.36 18.43
C ASP A 141 -13.20 5.90 18.08
N ALA A 142 -14.01 5.33 17.21
CA ALA A 142 -13.85 4.01 16.60
C ALA A 142 -14.41 4.01 15.18
N TRP A 143 -13.84 3.18 14.31
CA TRP A 143 -14.25 3.07 12.90
C TRP A 143 -13.98 1.65 12.36
N ALA A 144 -14.62 1.32 11.24
CA ALA A 144 -14.24 0.17 10.44
C ALA A 144 -13.05 0.52 9.53
N ASN A 145 -11.95 -0.24 9.64
CA ASN A 145 -10.80 -0.12 8.78
C ASN A 145 -10.87 -1.18 7.66
N VAL A 146 -11.32 -0.79 6.48
CA VAL A 146 -11.55 -1.69 5.34
C VAL A 146 -10.26 -1.90 4.58
N VAL A 147 -9.82 -3.15 4.43
CA VAL A 147 -8.54 -3.53 3.83
C VAL A 147 -8.75 -4.55 2.72
N GLY A 148 -8.07 -4.35 1.58
CA GLY A 148 -8.16 -5.23 0.42
C GLY A 148 -7.34 -6.51 0.54
N LEU A 149 -7.63 -7.35 1.54
CA LEU A 149 -7.11 -8.72 1.65
C LEU A 149 -8.11 -9.71 1.09
N ARG A 150 -7.64 -10.60 0.23
CA ARG A 150 -8.43 -11.57 -0.54
C ARG A 150 -8.59 -12.91 0.19
N ALA A 151 -9.49 -13.74 -0.30
CA ALA A 151 -9.70 -15.10 0.21
C ALA A 151 -8.51 -16.02 -0.10
N ASP A 152 -7.71 -15.74 -1.13
CA ASP A 152 -6.45 -16.46 -1.38
C ASP A 152 -5.27 -15.96 -0.49
N GLU A 153 -5.56 -15.10 0.49
CA GLU A 153 -4.60 -14.53 1.45
C GLU A 153 -5.01 -14.77 2.92
N MET A 154 -5.75 -15.85 3.21
CA MET A 154 -6.38 -16.08 4.54
C MET A 154 -5.42 -15.98 5.73
N SER A 155 -4.16 -16.42 5.60
CA SER A 155 -3.18 -16.28 6.69
C SER A 155 -2.94 -14.81 7.09
N ARG A 156 -3.05 -13.88 6.13
CA ARG A 156 -2.95 -12.44 6.37
C ARG A 156 -4.24 -11.87 6.96
N VAL A 157 -5.39 -12.38 6.52
CA VAL A 157 -6.72 -12.04 7.07
C VAL A 157 -6.76 -12.40 8.55
N GLU A 158 -6.43 -13.64 8.89
CA GLU A 158 -6.38 -14.15 10.28
C GLU A 158 -5.42 -13.32 11.14
N LYS A 159 -4.23 -13.01 10.62
CA LYS A 159 -3.25 -12.19 11.33
C LYS A 159 -3.80 -10.81 11.69
N GLN A 160 -4.56 -10.17 10.80
CA GLN A 160 -5.20 -8.87 11.09
C GLN A 160 -6.27 -9.00 12.18
N ILE A 161 -7.11 -10.04 12.12
CA ILE A 161 -8.15 -10.31 13.11
C ILE A 161 -7.52 -10.57 14.48
N THR A 162 -6.53 -11.46 14.57
CA THR A 162 -5.83 -11.79 15.81
C THR A 162 -5.12 -10.57 16.39
N ARG A 163 -4.47 -9.75 15.54
CA ARG A 163 -3.81 -8.53 16.01
C ARG A 163 -4.80 -7.54 16.59
N PHE A 164 -5.94 -7.32 15.94
CA PHE A 164 -7.00 -6.47 16.46
C PHE A 164 -7.54 -7.00 17.79
N ALA A 165 -7.88 -8.30 17.85
CA ALA A 165 -8.40 -8.94 19.05
C ALA A 165 -7.41 -8.89 20.24
N SER A 166 -6.10 -8.88 19.97
CA SER A 166 -5.09 -8.77 21.01
C SER A 166 -5.06 -7.41 21.72
N GLY A 167 -5.65 -6.37 21.13
CA GLY A 167 -5.62 -4.99 21.65
C GLY A 167 -4.23 -4.32 21.64
N LYS A 168 -3.18 -5.03 21.19
CA LYS A 168 -1.81 -4.51 21.12
C LYS A 168 -1.69 -3.49 19.98
N ASP A 169 -0.75 -2.55 20.12
CA ASP A 169 -0.39 -1.52 19.12
C ASP A 169 -1.35 -0.34 18.90
N GLY A 170 -2.31 -0.09 19.81
CA GLY A 170 -3.21 1.07 19.70
C GLY A 170 -4.18 0.99 18.50
N LYS A 171 -4.29 -0.18 17.85
CA LYS A 171 -5.24 -0.47 16.77
C LYS A 171 -6.66 -0.80 17.26
N ALA A 172 -6.92 -0.79 18.57
CA ALA A 172 -8.22 -1.13 19.16
C ALA A 172 -9.40 -0.28 18.64
N LYS A 173 -9.12 0.87 18.03
CA LYS A 173 -10.14 1.78 17.49
C LYS A 173 -10.55 1.50 16.04
N GLY A 174 -9.66 0.91 15.24
CA GLY A 174 -9.90 0.62 13.83
C GLY A 174 -10.15 -0.87 13.61
N ARG A 175 -11.42 -1.29 13.61
CA ARG A 175 -11.81 -2.70 13.44
C ARG A 175 -11.57 -3.15 11.99
N PRO A 176 -10.73 -4.16 11.73
CA PRO A 176 -10.44 -4.58 10.37
C PRO A 176 -11.67 -5.21 9.72
N LEU A 177 -11.96 -4.81 8.48
CA LEU A 177 -12.94 -5.45 7.59
C LEU A 177 -12.22 -5.87 6.30
N MET A 178 -12.46 -7.11 5.85
CA MET A 178 -11.81 -7.69 4.67
C MET A 178 -12.86 -8.20 3.68
N PRO A 179 -13.62 -7.30 3.03
CA PRO A 179 -14.79 -7.67 2.23
C PRO A 179 -14.45 -8.58 1.04
N LEU A 180 -13.22 -8.51 0.52
CA LEU A 180 -12.77 -9.42 -0.54
C LEU A 180 -12.60 -10.87 -0.05
N ALA A 181 -12.11 -11.04 1.18
CA ALA A 181 -12.03 -12.36 1.81
C ALA A 181 -13.43 -12.91 2.09
N ASP A 182 -14.31 -12.09 2.65
CA ASP A 182 -15.72 -12.45 2.92
C ASP A 182 -16.48 -12.80 1.63
N ALA A 183 -16.15 -12.15 0.51
CA ALA A 183 -16.73 -12.42 -0.80
C ALA A 183 -16.08 -13.60 -1.56
N GLY A 184 -15.05 -14.25 -1.01
CA GLY A 184 -14.38 -15.37 -1.68
C GLY A 184 -13.51 -14.97 -2.89
N VAL A 185 -13.12 -13.69 -3.00
CA VAL A 185 -12.36 -13.16 -4.14
C VAL A 185 -10.91 -13.63 -4.11
N SER A 186 -10.37 -14.02 -5.26
CA SER A 186 -8.96 -14.37 -5.47
C SER A 186 -8.24 -13.35 -6.37
N LYS A 187 -6.92 -13.45 -6.48
CA LYS A 187 -6.15 -12.62 -7.42
C LYS A 187 -6.55 -12.82 -8.89
N ARG A 188 -7.08 -14.00 -9.23
CA ARG A 188 -7.55 -14.31 -10.60
C ARG A 188 -8.79 -13.50 -10.95
N ASP A 189 -9.72 -13.38 -10.01
CA ASP A 189 -10.94 -12.59 -10.18
C ASP A 189 -10.61 -11.11 -10.37
N VAL A 190 -9.69 -10.60 -9.54
CA VAL A 190 -9.18 -9.22 -9.67
C VAL A 190 -8.56 -8.99 -11.05
N GLY A 191 -7.70 -9.90 -11.50
CA GLY A 191 -7.06 -9.81 -12.82
C GLY A 191 -8.04 -9.86 -13.97
N ALA A 192 -8.98 -10.80 -13.95
CA ALA A 192 -10.02 -10.94 -14.96
C ALA A 192 -10.91 -9.70 -15.03
N TRP A 193 -11.29 -9.14 -13.87
CA TRP A 193 -12.11 -7.95 -13.81
C TRP A 193 -11.39 -6.73 -14.40
N TRP A 194 -10.12 -6.50 -14.04
CA TRP A 194 -9.30 -5.41 -14.59
C TRP A 194 -9.06 -5.54 -16.09
N SER A 195 -8.91 -6.75 -16.62
CA SER A 195 -8.77 -6.95 -18.08
C SER A 195 -10.01 -6.54 -18.89
N ALA A 196 -11.17 -6.43 -18.23
CA ALA A 196 -12.41 -5.97 -18.86
C ALA A 196 -12.68 -4.46 -18.64
N GLN A 197 -11.83 -3.76 -17.89
CA GLN A 197 -12.02 -2.33 -17.63
C GLN A 197 -11.46 -1.46 -18.76
N PRO A 198 -12.03 -0.26 -18.98
CA PRO A 198 -11.53 0.67 -20.00
C PRO A 198 -10.24 1.40 -19.60
N PHE A 199 -9.71 1.15 -18.40
CA PHE A 199 -8.47 1.68 -17.86
C PHE A 199 -7.91 0.72 -16.81
N ASP A 200 -6.63 0.85 -16.46
CA ASP A 200 -5.97 -0.01 -15.48
C ASP A 200 -4.76 0.71 -14.85
N LEU A 201 -4.13 0.09 -13.85
CA LEU A 201 -2.96 0.59 -13.12
C LEU A 201 -1.71 0.85 -13.98
N HIS A 202 -1.67 0.38 -15.23
CA HIS A 202 -0.51 0.52 -16.14
C HIS A 202 0.85 -0.01 -15.61
N LEU A 203 0.86 -0.75 -14.51
CA LEU A 203 2.00 -1.57 -14.06
C LEU A 203 1.85 -3.01 -14.54
N PRO A 204 2.96 -3.74 -14.79
CA PRO A 204 2.89 -5.13 -15.26
C PRO A 204 2.03 -6.01 -14.36
N ASN A 205 1.17 -6.83 -14.98
CA ASN A 205 0.39 -7.86 -14.29
C ASN A 205 0.85 -9.24 -14.78
N ILE A 206 1.58 -9.96 -13.94
CA ILE A 206 2.09 -11.30 -14.24
C ILE A 206 1.35 -12.28 -13.34
N ASN A 207 0.44 -13.06 -13.91
CA ASN A 207 -0.35 -14.07 -13.21
C ASN A 207 -1.11 -13.55 -11.97
N GLY A 208 -1.64 -12.33 -12.05
CA GLY A 208 -2.38 -11.67 -10.97
C GLY A 208 -1.50 -10.93 -9.96
N SER A 209 -0.17 -10.97 -10.13
CA SER A 209 0.78 -10.22 -9.31
C SER A 209 1.30 -8.99 -10.05
N THR A 210 1.60 -7.92 -9.31
CA THR A 210 2.25 -6.71 -9.85
C THR A 210 3.69 -6.66 -9.34
N PRO A 211 4.67 -7.23 -10.08
CA PRO A 211 6.05 -7.40 -9.59
C PRO A 211 6.71 -6.07 -9.22
N ASP A 212 6.38 -5.03 -9.98
CA ASP A 212 6.83 -3.66 -9.79
C ASP A 212 6.21 -3.00 -8.57
N GLY A 213 5.20 -3.59 -7.92
CA GLY A 213 4.52 -3.04 -6.74
C GLY A 213 4.09 -1.57 -6.87
N ASN A 214 3.59 -1.01 -5.76
CA ASN A 214 3.21 0.40 -5.75
C ASN A 214 4.41 1.30 -5.44
N CYS A 215 5.21 0.97 -4.41
CA CYS A 215 6.40 1.74 -4.08
C CYS A 215 7.61 1.30 -4.92
N ASP A 216 8.30 2.20 -5.61
CA ASP A 216 9.25 1.94 -6.71
C ASP A 216 10.33 0.87 -6.47
N LEU A 217 11.23 1.02 -5.50
CA LEU A 217 12.28 0.05 -5.21
C LEU A 217 12.22 -0.41 -3.75
N CYS A 218 11.01 -0.58 -3.20
CA CYS A 218 10.81 -1.02 -1.83
C CYS A 218 11.66 -2.25 -1.47
N PHE A 219 12.34 -2.20 -0.33
CA PHE A 219 13.23 -3.26 0.15
C PHE A 219 12.55 -4.60 0.45
N LEU A 220 11.21 -4.60 0.56
CA LEU A 220 10.41 -5.83 0.71
C LEU A 220 10.23 -6.61 -0.59
N LYS A 221 10.49 -5.98 -1.75
CA LYS A 221 10.44 -6.67 -3.04
C LYS A 221 11.62 -7.61 -3.21
N GLN A 222 11.40 -8.63 -4.04
CA GLN A 222 12.48 -9.51 -4.47
C GLN A 222 13.56 -8.73 -5.24
N ALA A 223 14.82 -9.14 -5.07
CA ALA A 223 15.96 -8.48 -5.71
C ALA A 223 15.80 -8.43 -7.22
N VAL A 224 15.32 -9.52 -7.83
CA VAL A 224 15.07 -9.63 -9.27
C VAL A 224 14.07 -8.57 -9.78
N ASN A 225 13.02 -8.27 -9.02
CA ASN A 225 12.02 -7.26 -9.39
C ASN A 225 12.60 -5.84 -9.28
N ILE A 226 13.44 -5.60 -8.25
CA ILE A 226 14.15 -4.33 -8.10
C ILE A 226 15.14 -4.12 -9.24
N GLN A 227 15.94 -5.13 -9.57
CA GLN A 227 16.89 -5.06 -10.69
C GLN A 227 16.16 -4.88 -12.03
N SER A 228 15.05 -5.60 -12.25
CA SER A 228 14.19 -5.41 -13.42
C SER A 228 13.64 -3.98 -13.52
N THR A 229 13.25 -3.38 -12.38
CA THR A 229 12.84 -1.97 -12.33
C THR A 229 14.01 -1.05 -12.64
N MET A 230 15.18 -1.26 -12.03
CA MET A 230 16.40 -0.48 -12.27
C MET A 230 16.93 -0.58 -13.71
N ARG A 231 16.68 -1.69 -14.42
CA ARG A 231 16.99 -1.81 -15.86
C ARG A 231 16.16 -0.85 -16.70
N ARG A 232 14.87 -0.74 -16.39
CA ARG A 232 13.91 0.11 -17.12
C ARG A 232 13.93 1.57 -16.65
N ARG A 233 14.22 1.80 -15.37
CA ARG A 233 14.13 3.08 -14.66
C ARG A 233 15.32 3.28 -13.72
N PRO A 234 16.56 3.34 -14.24
CA PRO A 234 17.76 3.46 -13.41
C PRO A 234 17.75 4.69 -12.49
N GLU A 235 17.09 5.77 -12.90
CA GLU A 235 16.95 7.02 -12.14
C GLU A 235 16.28 6.83 -10.78
N THR A 236 15.38 5.84 -10.65
CA THR A 236 14.71 5.53 -9.37
C THR A 236 15.70 5.07 -8.30
N ALA A 237 16.88 4.55 -8.67
CA ALA A 237 17.87 4.06 -7.71
C ALA A 237 18.58 5.18 -6.94
N ALA A 238 18.70 6.38 -7.52
CA ALA A 238 19.52 7.47 -6.97
C ALA A 238 19.15 7.81 -5.52
N TRP A 239 17.85 7.96 -5.25
CA TRP A 239 17.37 8.27 -3.90
C TRP A 239 17.70 7.16 -2.89
N TRP A 240 17.52 5.89 -3.26
CA TRP A 240 17.78 4.76 -2.36
C TRP A 240 19.28 4.63 -2.05
N ILE A 241 20.13 4.82 -3.05
CA ILE A 241 21.59 4.85 -2.89
C ILE A 241 22.00 5.98 -1.95
N GLU A 242 21.43 7.18 -2.13
CA GLU A 242 21.72 8.32 -1.27
C GLU A 242 21.32 8.06 0.19
N GLN A 243 20.17 7.43 0.43
CA GLN A 243 19.74 7.08 1.78
C GLN A 243 20.68 6.06 2.44
N GLU A 244 21.14 5.04 1.72
CA GLU A 244 22.14 4.09 2.25
C GLU A 244 23.47 4.79 2.54
N ALA A 245 23.94 5.65 1.63
CA ALA A 245 25.18 6.42 1.81
C ALA A 245 25.13 7.32 3.05
N LYS A 246 24.01 8.02 3.30
CA LYS A 246 23.80 8.86 4.49
C LYS A 246 23.85 8.07 5.81
N HIS A 247 23.61 6.77 5.76
CA HIS A 247 23.60 5.89 6.92
C HIS A 247 24.79 4.92 6.94
N ALA A 248 25.76 5.08 6.04
CA ALA A 248 26.98 4.29 5.99
C ALA A 248 27.73 4.32 7.33
N GLY A 249 28.37 3.21 7.67
CA GLY A 249 29.15 3.07 8.92
C GLY A 249 28.30 2.81 10.18
N ARG A 250 26.98 2.67 10.07
CA ARG A 250 26.07 2.32 11.19
C ARG A 250 25.87 0.80 11.34
N GLY A 251 26.83 0.00 10.87
CA GLY A 251 26.78 -1.46 10.86
C GLY A 251 25.49 -1.97 10.21
N ASN A 252 24.75 -2.79 10.96
CA ASN A 252 23.46 -3.38 10.57
C ASN A 252 22.37 -2.36 10.19
N HIS A 253 22.50 -1.08 10.56
CA HIS A 253 21.53 -0.04 10.21
C HIS A 253 21.91 0.78 8.97
N SER A 254 22.99 0.39 8.27
CA SER A 254 23.47 1.09 7.07
C SER A 254 22.68 0.78 5.81
N PHE A 255 21.93 -0.31 5.79
CA PHE A 255 21.23 -0.82 4.60
C PHE A 255 19.75 -1.01 4.86
N PHE A 256 18.93 -0.82 3.82
CA PHE A 256 17.50 -1.17 3.90
C PHE A 256 17.29 -2.68 4.05
N ARG A 257 18.25 -3.48 3.57
CA ARG A 257 18.19 -4.94 3.61
C ARG A 257 19.60 -5.52 3.65
N GLN A 258 19.88 -6.38 4.62
CA GLN A 258 21.23 -6.92 4.88
C GLN A 258 21.49 -8.25 4.15
N ASP A 259 20.45 -9.03 3.87
CA ASP A 259 20.52 -10.33 3.20
C ASP A 259 20.69 -10.22 1.68
N ARG A 260 21.00 -9.04 1.14
CA ARG A 260 21.30 -8.84 -0.28
C ARG A 260 22.20 -7.62 -0.52
N PRO A 261 22.77 -7.45 -1.73
CA PRO A 261 23.60 -6.30 -2.07
C PRO A 261 22.90 -4.94 -1.88
N ALA A 262 23.69 -3.92 -1.58
CA ALA A 262 23.26 -2.52 -1.51
C ALA A 262 22.69 -2.03 -2.85
N TYR A 263 21.89 -0.96 -2.83
CA TYR A 263 21.22 -0.45 -4.03
C TYR A 263 22.21 -0.03 -5.12
N VAL A 264 23.40 0.45 -4.74
CA VAL A 264 24.45 0.81 -5.70
C VAL A 264 24.98 -0.41 -6.47
N GLU A 265 25.11 -1.55 -5.78
CA GLU A 265 25.54 -2.80 -6.41
C GLU A 265 24.41 -3.43 -7.22
N LEU A 266 23.17 -3.38 -6.72
CA LEU A 266 22.01 -3.83 -7.49
C LEU A 266 21.85 -3.05 -8.81
N LEU A 267 22.07 -1.73 -8.79
CA LEU A 267 22.04 -0.91 -10.00
C LEU A 267 23.16 -1.31 -10.95
N LYS A 268 24.40 -1.49 -10.46
CA LYS A 268 25.51 -1.96 -11.29
C LYS A 268 25.16 -3.29 -11.97
N PHE A 269 24.71 -4.29 -11.21
CA PHE A 269 24.30 -5.58 -11.77
C PHE A 269 23.16 -5.45 -12.79
N ALA A 270 22.16 -4.62 -12.50
CA ALA A 270 21.08 -4.35 -13.43
C ALA A 270 21.58 -3.79 -14.77
N GLN A 271 22.60 -2.93 -14.74
CA GLN A 271 23.14 -2.26 -15.94
C GLN A 271 24.22 -3.07 -16.68
N THR A 272 24.94 -3.96 -15.99
CA THR A 272 26.06 -4.71 -16.59
C THR A 272 25.72 -6.13 -16.99
N GLN A 273 24.65 -6.72 -16.44
CA GLN A 273 24.35 -8.14 -16.60
C GLN A 273 23.24 -8.37 -17.64
N THR A 274 23.62 -8.82 -18.84
CA THR A 274 22.70 -9.39 -19.84
C THR A 274 22.16 -10.71 -19.29
N ASP A 275 20.82 -10.87 -19.21
CA ASP A 275 20.14 -11.98 -18.51
C ASP A 275 20.72 -13.36 -18.87
N LEU A 276 21.29 -14.05 -17.87
CA LEU A 276 21.73 -15.44 -18.04
C LEU A 276 20.95 -16.44 -17.18
N PHE A 277 20.33 -16.06 -16.06
CA PHE A 277 19.54 -17.00 -15.24
C PHE A 277 18.45 -16.30 -14.40
N ALA A 278 17.19 -16.40 -14.82
CA ALA A 278 16.04 -16.10 -13.97
C ALA A 278 15.73 -17.34 -13.10
N ALA A 279 16.41 -17.48 -11.96
CA ALA A 279 16.07 -18.49 -10.97
C ALA A 279 14.83 -18.04 -10.17
N GLN A 280 13.84 -18.93 -10.09
CA GLN A 280 12.59 -18.75 -9.38
C GLN A 280 12.81 -18.75 -7.86
N GLU A 281 12.56 -17.60 -7.22
CA GLU A 281 12.24 -17.53 -5.79
C GLU A 281 10.83 -16.96 -5.62
N GLU A 282 10.04 -17.56 -4.71
CA GLU A 282 8.66 -17.13 -4.45
C GLU A 282 8.61 -15.69 -3.92
N SER A 283 7.82 -14.86 -4.58
CA SER A 283 7.58 -13.47 -4.21
C SER A 283 6.85 -13.38 -2.87
N LEU A 284 7.38 -12.60 -1.92
CA LEU A 284 6.55 -12.07 -0.83
C LEU A 284 5.58 -11.05 -1.43
N ASP A 285 4.28 -11.31 -1.36
CA ASP A 285 3.25 -10.40 -1.87
C ASP A 285 3.41 -9.03 -1.17
N CYS A 286 3.78 -8.01 -1.95
CA CYS A 286 4.02 -6.66 -1.46
C CYS A 286 2.69 -5.90 -1.26
N ALA A 287 1.84 -6.40 -0.38
CA ALA A 287 0.72 -5.66 0.18
C ALA A 287 1.11 -5.22 1.60
N CYS A 288 1.70 -4.04 1.72
CA CYS A 288 2.11 -3.46 3.01
C CYS A 288 0.90 -2.89 3.78
N THR A 289 -0.11 -3.72 4.04
CA THR A 289 -1.37 -3.35 4.70
C THR A 289 -1.39 -3.65 6.21
N ASP A 290 -0.28 -4.13 6.77
CA ASP A 290 -0.21 -4.69 8.14
C ASP A 290 0.52 -3.78 9.13
#